data_AF-A0A5H2Y068-F1
#
_entry.id   AF-A0A5H2Y068-F1
#
_cell.length_a   1.000
_cell.length_b   1.000
_cell.length_c   1.000
_cell.angle_alpha   90.00
_cell.angle_beta   90.00
_cell.angle_gamma   90.00
#
_symmetry.space_group_name_H-M   'P 1'
#
loop_
_entity.id
_entity.type
_entity.pdbx_description
1 polymer ?
#
loop_
_entity_poly.entity_id
_entity_poly.type
_entity_poly.pdbx_seq_one_letter_code
_entity_poly.pdbx_strand_id
1 'polypeptide(L)'
;MNNKTLPIIMGIWCGQALAGGKAAFFEPPTANIPAGSFMAKDHTNNERYKVNMVPFQMAKYELTVAEFRKFVEDTGYQVPTTCNHKIGPRWFGTGEKDGTWNNNFFNLSEYHPVVCIGVKGAEDYAAWLSKKTGKRYQLMSEAQWLYVMRTGGYEEYVSEQGKKRHQVCEIANLADRHAKAMTQKIYQAPYTPIYKIEDCTDREILSATVGLYKADKYGVHDLLGNIQEVVADCYADGKQRFVQGGAAVSAQNCTSRIAKGSSWHWEVPDLDKRVEMPEDFLAAIEGFRLVIDTQGKEQPAQSGSVEFVTGLSKAQQQVKIVHAQIADYPHQVKALTIKDKGTEVVLNWQESTANLGVTYKVLRQDLLTNSEQVIAHGISSNQYIDQEPVKNKARYKVFAQFGEREGLVSNTVDSNVQHVHVLPARIQGEAFSQGEKVTVHNSIFEPKQDSIYVNVRNTRADYRISVSKAGKYTLQPRVFHDGSALSFRLYLNDQLLKEISTSGESGWQTPNKVLVTLPKGQHTLSVQPLGERTQLSLNWIDLKKL
;
A
#
# COMPACT_ATOMS: atom_id res chain seq x y z
N MET A 1 -8.13 -42.85 -11.54
CA MET A 1 -8.13 -43.66 -10.29
C MET A 1 -7.06 -43.07 -9.38
N ASN A 2 -7.28 -42.40 -8.26
CA ASN A 2 -8.44 -42.10 -7.44
C ASN A 2 -8.34 -40.62 -7.00
N ASN A 3 -9.39 -39.84 -7.26
CA ASN A 3 -9.61 -38.54 -6.63
C ASN A 3 -10.12 -38.78 -5.20
N LYS A 4 -9.38 -38.34 -4.19
CA LYS A 4 -9.91 -38.21 -2.82
C LYS A 4 -10.27 -36.76 -2.58
N THR A 5 -11.52 -36.44 -2.88
CA THR A 5 -12.28 -35.31 -2.32
C THR A 5 -12.47 -35.56 -0.82
N LEU A 6 -11.94 -34.70 0.03
CA LEU A 6 -12.31 -34.67 1.46
C LEU A 6 -13.69 -34.00 1.59
N PRO A 7 -14.65 -34.62 2.32
CA PRO A 7 -15.96 -34.02 2.53
C PRO A 7 -15.91 -32.98 3.64
N ILE A 8 -16.57 -31.86 3.37
CA ILE A 8 -16.93 -30.81 4.34
C ILE A 8 -17.89 -31.44 5.36
N ILE A 9 -17.49 -31.44 6.63
CA ILE A 9 -18.33 -31.88 7.75
C ILE A 9 -19.46 -30.86 7.92
N MET A 10 -20.69 -31.27 7.56
CA MET A 10 -21.90 -30.59 7.98
C MET A 10 -22.03 -30.71 9.51
N GLY A 11 -21.84 -29.59 10.20
CA GLY A 11 -22.14 -29.48 11.63
C GLY A 11 -23.64 -29.57 11.85
N ILE A 12 -24.06 -30.62 12.55
CA ILE A 12 -25.42 -30.84 13.04
C ILE A 12 -25.79 -29.71 14.01
N TRP A 13 -26.77 -28.90 13.61
CA TRP A 13 -27.37 -27.86 14.44
C TRP A 13 -28.29 -28.52 15.48
N CYS A 14 -27.80 -28.75 16.69
CA CYS A 14 -28.64 -29.13 17.81
C CYS A 14 -29.16 -27.85 18.46
N GLY A 15 -30.41 -27.48 18.12
CA GLY A 15 -31.08 -26.32 18.67
C GLY A 15 -31.37 -26.52 20.16
N GLN A 16 -30.70 -25.73 21.01
CA GLN A 16 -31.27 -25.37 22.30
C GLN A 16 -31.88 -23.98 22.17
N ALA A 17 -33.21 -23.97 22.18
CA ALA A 17 -34.02 -22.78 22.26
C ALA A 17 -33.86 -22.15 23.65
N LEU A 18 -33.08 -21.07 23.74
CA LEU A 18 -33.27 -20.06 24.77
C LEU A 18 -34.13 -18.96 24.15
N ALA A 19 -35.40 -18.94 24.54
CA ALA A 19 -36.33 -17.87 24.22
C ALA A 19 -35.94 -16.60 25.02
N GLY A 20 -34.94 -15.88 24.51
CA GLY A 20 -34.78 -14.44 24.75
C GLY A 20 -35.26 -13.72 23.49
N GLY A 21 -36.17 -12.76 23.62
CA GLY A 21 -36.60 -11.94 22.48
C GLY A 21 -35.37 -11.34 21.78
N LYS A 22 -35.28 -11.48 20.44
CA LYS A 22 -34.20 -10.89 19.65
C LYS A 22 -34.09 -9.40 19.98
N ALA A 23 -32.90 -8.88 20.30
CA ALA A 23 -32.75 -7.44 20.57
C ALA A 23 -33.23 -6.61 19.36
N ALA A 24 -33.94 -5.52 19.67
CA ALA A 24 -34.47 -4.59 18.66
C ALA A 24 -33.37 -3.72 18.02
N PHE A 25 -32.27 -3.47 18.74
CA PHE A 25 -31.08 -2.79 18.26
C PHE A 25 -29.86 -3.20 19.10
N PHE A 26 -28.66 -2.87 18.61
CA PHE A 26 -27.42 -3.00 19.38
C PHE A 26 -26.87 -1.62 19.69
N GLU A 27 -26.58 -1.38 20.98
CA GLU A 27 -25.79 -0.26 21.40
C GLU A 27 -24.30 -0.67 21.38
N PRO A 28 -23.43 0.04 20.64
CA PRO A 28 -22.03 -0.31 20.57
C PRO A 28 -21.33 -0.06 21.92
N PRO A 29 -20.37 -0.92 22.32
CA PRO A 29 -19.46 -0.57 23.40
C PRO A 29 -18.61 0.64 22.98
N THR A 30 -18.40 1.58 23.89
CA THR A 30 -17.61 2.80 23.62
C THR A 30 -16.40 2.90 24.55
N ALA A 31 -15.39 3.64 24.10
CA ALA A 31 -14.27 4.13 24.89
C ALA A 31 -14.53 5.59 25.28
N ASN A 32 -14.12 5.99 26.49
CA ASN A 32 -14.09 7.39 26.89
C ASN A 32 -12.79 8.03 26.39
N ILE A 33 -12.91 9.09 25.60
CA ILE A 33 -11.77 9.82 25.06
C ILE A 33 -11.67 11.15 25.81
N PRO A 34 -10.60 11.36 26.62
CA PRO A 34 -10.49 12.54 27.47
C PRO A 34 -10.18 13.80 26.67
N ALA A 35 -10.48 14.95 27.27
CA ALA A 35 -10.06 16.24 26.75
C ALA A 35 -8.54 16.31 26.58
N GLY A 36 -8.07 17.12 25.63
CA GLY A 36 -6.65 17.30 25.42
C GLY A 36 -6.35 18.06 24.14
N SER A 37 -5.22 17.77 23.52
CA SER A 37 -4.81 18.42 22.27
C SER A 37 -3.80 17.60 21.50
N PHE A 38 -3.69 17.87 20.20
CA PHE A 38 -2.63 17.34 19.35
C PHE A 38 -2.08 18.42 18.39
N MET A 39 -0.93 18.15 17.77
CA MET A 39 -0.35 19.02 16.74
C MET A 39 -0.75 18.53 15.35
N ALA A 40 -1.54 19.33 14.66
CA ALA A 40 -1.97 19.14 13.28
C ALA A 40 -0.95 19.73 12.29
N LYS A 41 -0.84 19.14 11.11
CA LYS A 41 -0.11 19.73 9.98
C LYS A 41 -1.03 20.63 9.14
N ASP A 42 -0.59 21.85 8.86
CA ASP A 42 -1.16 22.73 7.86
C ASP A 42 -0.58 22.35 6.47
N HIS A 43 -1.41 21.90 5.55
CA HIS A 43 -0.94 21.48 4.23
C HIS A 43 -0.63 22.66 3.28
N THR A 44 -1.04 23.88 3.62
CA THR A 44 -0.82 25.06 2.78
C THR A 44 0.62 25.59 2.90
N ASN A 45 1.20 25.51 4.11
CA ASN A 45 2.53 26.04 4.40
C ASN A 45 3.46 25.05 5.13
N ASN A 46 3.00 23.82 5.39
CA ASN A 46 3.70 22.77 6.14
C ASN A 46 4.02 23.11 7.61
N GLU A 47 3.42 24.15 8.18
CA GLU A 47 3.54 24.45 9.61
C GLU A 47 2.72 23.48 10.46
N ARG A 48 3.01 23.42 11.76
CA ARG A 48 2.20 22.66 12.72
C ARG A 48 1.46 23.60 13.67
N TYR A 49 0.18 23.31 13.93
CA TYR A 49 -0.65 24.09 14.85
C TYR A 49 -1.41 23.18 15.83
N LYS A 50 -1.74 23.74 16.99
CA LYS A 50 -2.42 23.01 18.07
C LYS A 50 -3.93 22.96 17.83
N VAL A 51 -4.51 21.77 17.96
CA VAL A 51 -5.97 21.54 17.97
C VAL A 51 -6.36 21.05 19.35
N ASN A 52 -7.26 21.77 20.03
CA ASN A 52 -7.79 21.36 21.31
C ASN A 52 -9.04 20.48 21.10
N MET A 53 -9.21 19.49 21.97
CA MET A 53 -10.28 18.50 21.91
C MET A 53 -11.07 18.55 23.22
N VAL A 54 -12.40 18.59 23.11
CA VAL A 54 -13.28 18.32 24.26
C VAL A 54 -13.39 16.80 24.45
N PRO A 55 -13.78 16.30 25.63
CA PRO A 55 -14.00 14.87 25.80
C PRO A 55 -15.20 14.41 24.97
N PHE A 56 -15.16 13.16 24.52
CA PHE A 56 -16.22 12.50 23.75
C PHE A 56 -16.13 10.99 23.97
N GLN A 57 -17.09 10.22 23.44
CA GLN A 57 -16.96 8.77 23.40
C GLN A 57 -16.83 8.27 21.97
N MET A 58 -16.04 7.22 21.77
CA MET A 58 -15.85 6.59 20.47
C MET A 58 -16.27 5.13 20.54
N ALA A 59 -17.02 4.63 19.57
CA ALA A 59 -17.29 3.20 19.45
C ALA A 59 -15.95 2.44 19.39
N LYS A 60 -15.81 1.37 20.18
CA LYS A 60 -14.55 0.61 20.24
C LYS A 60 -14.20 -0.05 18.91
N TYR A 61 -15.19 -0.30 18.07
CA TYR A 61 -15.10 -1.02 16.81
C TYR A 61 -15.73 -0.20 15.67
N GLU A 62 -15.38 -0.55 14.44
CA GLU A 62 -16.10 -0.13 13.24
C GLU A 62 -17.57 -0.60 13.32
N LEU A 63 -18.48 0.13 12.68
CA LEU A 63 -19.89 -0.27 12.59
C LEU A 63 -19.99 -1.63 11.89
N THR A 64 -20.64 -2.60 12.52
CA THR A 64 -20.71 -3.97 12.00
C THR A 64 -21.94 -4.24 11.13
N VAL A 65 -21.89 -5.31 10.34
CA VAL A 65 -23.05 -5.83 9.58
C VAL A 65 -24.23 -6.14 10.52
N ALA A 66 -23.97 -6.74 11.69
CA ALA A 66 -24.99 -7.08 12.69
C ALA A 66 -25.76 -5.85 13.18
N GLU A 67 -25.03 -4.78 13.47
CA GLU A 67 -25.59 -3.50 13.93
C GLU A 67 -26.43 -2.84 12.84
N PHE A 68 -25.87 -2.70 11.63
CA PHE A 68 -26.57 -2.08 10.52
C PHE A 68 -27.80 -2.89 10.09
N ARG A 69 -27.75 -4.23 10.18
CA ARG A 69 -28.89 -5.10 9.91
C ARG A 69 -30.08 -4.78 10.80
N LYS A 70 -29.87 -4.52 12.09
CA LYS A 70 -30.97 -4.14 13.01
C LYS A 70 -31.65 -2.85 12.58
N PHE A 71 -30.89 -1.88 12.09
CA PHE A 71 -31.44 -0.66 11.53
C PHE A 71 -32.28 -0.91 10.28
N VAL A 72 -31.77 -1.70 9.33
CA VAL A 72 -32.51 -2.04 8.10
C VAL A 72 -33.80 -2.80 8.43
N GLU A 73 -33.74 -3.77 9.34
CA GLU A 73 -34.90 -4.56 9.78
C GLU A 73 -35.96 -3.71 10.51
N ASP A 74 -35.54 -2.80 11.40
CA ASP A 74 -36.44 -1.96 12.19
C ASP A 74 -37.12 -0.85 11.36
N THR A 75 -36.45 -0.36 10.32
CA THR A 75 -36.91 0.82 9.56
C THR A 75 -37.38 0.53 8.14
N GLY A 76 -37.04 -0.64 7.58
CA GLY A 76 -37.23 -0.91 6.15
C GLY A 76 -36.35 -0.03 5.26
N TYR A 77 -35.18 0.38 5.75
CA TYR A 77 -34.26 1.30 5.07
C TYR A 77 -33.92 0.82 3.66
N GLN A 78 -34.01 1.74 2.69
CA GLN A 78 -33.63 1.46 1.31
C GLN A 78 -32.11 1.54 1.17
N VAL A 79 -31.48 0.38 1.09
CA VAL A 79 -30.03 0.25 0.96
C VAL A 79 -29.59 0.33 -0.50
N PRO A 80 -28.35 0.79 -0.77
CA PRO A 80 -27.79 0.68 -2.10
C PRO A 80 -27.77 -0.77 -2.58
N THR A 81 -28.20 -0.99 -3.82
CA THR A 81 -28.16 -2.30 -4.48
C THR A 81 -26.89 -2.51 -5.30
N THR A 82 -25.98 -1.52 -5.29
CA THR A 82 -24.74 -1.59 -6.05
C THR A 82 -23.54 -1.08 -5.29
N CYS A 83 -22.41 -1.77 -5.40
CA CYS A 83 -21.15 -1.43 -4.72
C CYS A 83 -19.94 -2.00 -5.46
N ASN A 84 -18.85 -1.22 -5.51
CA ASN A 84 -17.58 -1.72 -6.02
C ASN A 84 -16.97 -2.72 -5.02
N HIS A 85 -17.01 -4.01 -5.36
CA HIS A 85 -16.57 -5.07 -4.44
C HIS A 85 -15.74 -6.20 -5.08
N LYS A 86 -15.58 -6.19 -6.41
CA LYS A 86 -14.92 -7.29 -7.10
C LYS A 86 -13.39 -7.21 -6.98
N ILE A 87 -12.78 -8.36 -6.69
CA ILE A 87 -11.33 -8.58 -6.72
C ILE A 87 -10.95 -9.28 -8.01
N GLY A 88 -9.88 -8.83 -8.67
CA GLY A 88 -9.32 -9.51 -9.84
C GLY A 88 -7.84 -9.21 -10.07
N PRO A 89 -7.28 -9.56 -11.24
CA PRO A 89 -5.85 -9.41 -11.54
C PRO A 89 -5.31 -7.97 -11.50
N ARG A 90 -6.20 -6.97 -11.56
CA ARG A 90 -5.88 -5.55 -11.39
C ARG A 90 -6.46 -4.99 -10.09
N TRP A 91 -6.70 -5.86 -9.11
CA TRP A 91 -7.45 -5.57 -7.89
C TRP A 91 -8.86 -5.07 -8.17
N PHE A 92 -9.20 -3.87 -7.73
CA PHE A 92 -10.52 -3.27 -7.94
C PHE A 92 -10.64 -2.75 -9.39
N GLY A 93 -11.81 -2.89 -10.01
CA GLY A 93 -12.09 -2.22 -11.29
C GLY A 93 -12.56 -3.07 -12.46
N THR A 94 -13.34 -4.13 -12.24
CA THR A 94 -13.96 -4.90 -13.34
C THR A 94 -15.45 -4.57 -13.55
N GLY A 95 -15.87 -3.34 -13.23
CA GLY A 95 -17.17 -2.76 -13.64
C GLY A 95 -18.42 -3.37 -12.99
N GLU A 96 -18.34 -4.57 -12.44
CA GLU A 96 -19.42 -5.21 -11.70
C GLU A 96 -19.62 -4.53 -10.35
N LYS A 97 -20.82 -3.99 -10.16
CA LYS A 97 -21.26 -3.30 -8.96
C LYS A 97 -22.42 -4.04 -8.32
N ASP A 98 -22.48 -5.36 -8.39
CA ASP A 98 -23.59 -6.16 -7.85
C ASP A 98 -23.48 -6.43 -6.33
N GLY A 99 -22.42 -5.95 -5.69
CA GLY A 99 -22.22 -6.05 -4.25
C GLY A 99 -23.19 -5.19 -3.45
N THR A 100 -23.54 -5.65 -2.25
CA THR A 100 -24.37 -4.94 -1.27
C THR A 100 -23.76 -5.06 0.13
N TRP A 101 -24.26 -4.30 1.09
CA TRP A 101 -23.74 -4.26 2.46
C TRP A 101 -23.73 -5.63 3.18
N ASN A 102 -24.68 -6.51 2.86
CA ASN A 102 -24.83 -7.86 3.43
C ASN A 102 -24.51 -8.99 2.45
N ASN A 103 -24.10 -8.68 1.22
CA ASN A 103 -23.67 -9.67 0.24
C ASN A 103 -22.57 -9.05 -0.61
N ASN A 104 -21.32 -9.27 -0.19
CA ASN A 104 -20.11 -8.87 -0.91
C ASN A 104 -18.95 -9.80 -0.57
N PHE A 105 -17.84 -9.69 -1.32
CA PHE A 105 -16.66 -10.56 -1.16
C PHE A 105 -15.94 -10.47 0.20
N PHE A 106 -16.13 -9.38 0.95
CA PHE A 106 -15.32 -9.03 2.11
C PHE A 106 -16.05 -9.31 3.43
N ASN A 107 -17.39 -9.22 3.43
CA ASN A 107 -18.22 -9.44 4.60
C ASN A 107 -18.70 -10.89 4.69
N LEU A 108 -17.88 -11.73 5.33
CA LEU A 108 -18.17 -13.16 5.54
C LEU A 108 -18.78 -13.45 6.92
N SER A 109 -19.01 -12.42 7.73
CA SER A 109 -19.53 -12.53 9.10
C SER A 109 -20.35 -11.30 9.48
N GLU A 110 -21.33 -11.48 10.36
CA GLU A 110 -22.12 -10.39 10.96
C GLU A 110 -21.26 -9.40 11.78
N TYR A 111 -20.07 -9.83 12.22
CA TYR A 111 -19.15 -9.00 13.01
C TYR A 111 -17.99 -8.41 12.19
N HIS A 112 -18.06 -8.49 10.87
CA HIS A 112 -17.20 -7.68 10.00
C HIS A 112 -17.72 -6.24 9.94
N PRO A 113 -16.85 -5.27 9.62
CA PRO A 113 -17.29 -3.91 9.36
C PRO A 113 -18.31 -3.88 8.21
N VAL A 114 -19.39 -3.14 8.38
CA VAL A 114 -20.33 -2.88 7.29
C VAL A 114 -19.69 -1.93 6.29
N VAL A 115 -19.76 -2.30 5.03
CA VAL A 115 -19.29 -1.51 3.88
C VAL A 115 -20.43 -1.37 2.87
N CYS A 116 -20.24 -0.66 1.76
CA CYS A 116 -21.27 -0.52 0.71
C CYS A 116 -22.57 0.20 1.14
N ILE A 117 -22.56 0.96 2.24
CA ILE A 117 -23.75 1.70 2.72
C ILE A 117 -23.72 3.20 2.36
N GLY A 118 -22.54 3.73 2.02
CA GLY A 118 -22.33 5.16 1.75
C GLY A 118 -22.47 6.03 3.00
N VAL A 119 -22.09 7.31 2.88
CA VAL A 119 -22.09 8.27 3.99
C VAL A 119 -23.49 8.48 4.54
N LYS A 120 -24.47 8.63 3.63
CA LYS A 120 -25.87 8.84 3.98
C LYS A 120 -26.44 7.68 4.80
N GLY A 121 -26.12 6.43 4.44
CA GLY A 121 -26.55 5.25 5.19
C GLY A 121 -26.00 5.23 6.61
N ALA A 122 -24.75 5.64 6.79
CA ALA A 122 -24.11 5.71 8.09
C ALA A 122 -24.63 6.87 8.96
N GLU A 123 -24.88 8.05 8.37
CA GLU A 123 -25.51 9.19 9.04
C GLU A 123 -26.95 8.87 9.48
N ASP A 124 -27.73 8.19 8.62
CA ASP A 124 -29.10 7.76 8.93
C ASP A 124 -29.12 6.71 10.05
N TYR A 125 -28.17 5.76 10.03
CA TYR A 125 -27.97 4.81 11.12
C TYR A 125 -27.68 5.54 12.45
N ALA A 126 -26.76 6.50 12.44
CA ALA A 126 -26.41 7.28 13.63
C ALA A 126 -27.62 8.08 14.17
N ALA A 127 -28.41 8.69 13.28
CA ALA A 127 -29.63 9.42 13.65
C ALA A 127 -30.70 8.49 14.25
N TRP A 128 -30.89 7.31 13.65
CA TRP A 128 -31.81 6.29 14.18
C TRP A 128 -31.38 5.81 15.57
N LEU A 129 -30.10 5.47 15.74
CA LEU A 129 -29.58 5.01 17.03
C LEU A 129 -29.67 6.11 18.09
N SER A 130 -29.44 7.37 17.70
CA SER A 130 -29.64 8.52 18.58
C SER A 130 -31.07 8.61 19.08
N LYS A 131 -32.06 8.43 18.20
CA LYS A 131 -33.48 8.43 18.56
C LYS A 131 -33.84 7.26 19.48
N LYS A 132 -33.28 6.07 19.26
CA LYS A 132 -33.54 4.87 20.07
C LYS A 132 -32.98 4.99 21.49
N THR A 133 -31.82 5.63 21.64
CA THR A 133 -31.05 5.65 22.90
C THR A 133 -31.15 6.97 23.68
N GLY A 134 -31.56 8.06 23.02
CA GLY A 134 -31.50 9.42 23.57
C GLY A 134 -30.07 10.00 23.62
N LYS A 135 -29.07 9.30 23.09
CA LYS A 135 -27.67 9.76 23.01
C LYS A 135 -27.42 10.44 21.66
N ARG A 136 -26.39 11.29 21.57
CA ARG A 136 -26.04 12.02 20.35
C ARG A 136 -24.99 11.26 19.54
N TYR A 137 -25.40 10.17 18.89
CA TYR A 137 -24.54 9.44 17.98
C TYR A 137 -24.34 10.22 16.68
N GLN A 138 -23.10 10.23 16.20
CA GLN A 138 -22.73 10.83 14.92
C GLN A 138 -21.51 10.10 14.35
N LEU A 139 -21.18 10.38 13.09
CA LEU A 139 -19.90 9.96 12.52
C LEU A 139 -18.75 10.72 13.19
N MET A 140 -17.62 10.04 13.33
CA MET A 140 -16.36 10.62 13.84
C MET A 140 -15.88 11.75 12.94
N SER A 141 -15.23 12.77 13.51
CA SER A 141 -14.53 13.80 12.74
C SER A 141 -13.07 13.43 12.43
N GLU A 142 -12.47 14.08 11.43
CA GLU A 142 -11.03 13.93 11.13
C GLU A 142 -10.18 14.30 12.37
N ALA A 143 -10.58 15.36 13.10
CA ALA A 143 -9.89 15.78 14.31
C ALA A 143 -9.93 14.71 15.40
N GLN A 144 -11.09 14.07 15.59
CA GLN A 144 -11.27 12.99 16.55
C GLN A 144 -10.43 11.76 16.20
N TRP A 145 -10.44 11.35 14.92
CA TRP A 145 -9.60 10.23 14.45
C TRP A 145 -8.12 10.50 14.72
N LEU A 146 -7.63 11.67 14.31
CA LEU A 146 -6.21 12.01 14.43
C LEU A 146 -5.79 12.19 15.89
N TYR A 147 -6.66 12.73 16.73
CA TYR A 147 -6.42 12.84 18.17
C TYR A 147 -6.23 11.47 18.83
N VAL A 148 -7.09 10.51 18.51
CA VAL A 148 -7.01 9.15 19.06
C VAL A 148 -5.76 8.44 18.53
N MET A 149 -5.45 8.54 17.23
CA MET A 149 -4.22 7.97 16.66
C MET A 149 -2.94 8.49 17.32
N ARG A 150 -2.85 9.81 17.52
CA ARG A 150 -1.65 10.46 18.09
C ARG A 150 -1.52 10.26 19.59
N THR A 151 -2.62 10.40 20.33
CA THR A 151 -2.56 10.33 21.80
C THR A 151 -2.74 8.90 22.31
N GLY A 152 -3.38 8.01 21.55
CA GLY A 152 -3.71 6.64 21.92
C GLY A 152 -2.52 5.66 21.94
N GLY A 153 -1.37 6.08 21.41
CA GLY A 153 -0.13 5.28 21.36
C GLY A 153 0.10 4.57 20.02
N TYR A 154 -0.84 4.64 19.08
CA TYR A 154 -0.66 4.09 17.73
C TYR A 154 0.40 4.83 16.91
N GLU A 155 0.71 6.09 17.23
CA GLU A 155 1.78 6.87 16.57
C GLU A 155 3.15 6.17 16.58
N GLU A 156 3.47 5.38 17.61
CA GLU A 156 4.72 4.60 17.69
C GLU A 156 4.82 3.45 16.66
N TYR A 157 3.68 2.98 16.15
CA TYR A 157 3.58 1.88 15.20
C TYR A 157 3.46 2.36 13.75
N VAL A 158 3.10 3.62 13.53
CA VAL A 158 2.78 4.14 12.18
C VAL A 158 3.81 5.12 11.64
N SER A 159 4.44 5.90 12.52
CA SER A 159 5.48 6.83 12.09
C SER A 159 6.70 6.07 11.58
N GLU A 160 7.37 6.58 10.53
CA GLU A 160 8.58 5.94 9.96
C GLU A 160 9.71 5.82 10.99
N GLN A 161 9.79 6.77 11.93
CA GLN A 161 10.74 6.78 13.04
C GLN A 161 10.17 6.10 14.30
N GLY A 162 8.96 5.57 14.21
CA GLY A 162 8.27 4.90 15.30
C GLY A 162 9.02 3.65 15.71
N LYS A 163 9.33 3.54 17.02
CA LYS A 163 10.09 2.42 17.57
C LYS A 163 9.43 1.06 17.34
N LYS A 164 8.11 1.04 17.12
CA LYS A 164 7.29 -0.16 16.90
C LYS A 164 6.77 -0.28 15.47
N ARG A 165 7.33 0.47 14.51
CA ARG A 165 6.86 0.43 13.11
C ARG A 165 6.87 -0.97 12.48
N HIS A 166 7.82 -1.82 12.89
CA HIS A 166 7.93 -3.21 12.45
C HIS A 166 6.87 -4.15 13.08
N GLN A 167 6.11 -3.68 14.07
CA GLN A 167 5.07 -4.42 14.81
C GLN A 167 3.66 -3.96 14.42
N VAL A 168 3.50 -3.26 13.29
CA VAL A 168 2.20 -2.62 12.97
C VAL A 168 1.05 -3.62 12.82
N CYS A 169 1.32 -4.86 12.38
CA CYS A 169 0.34 -5.93 12.33
C CYS A 169 -0.20 -6.36 13.72
N GLU A 170 0.39 -5.91 14.84
CA GLU A 170 -0.18 -6.14 16.17
C GLU A 170 -1.43 -5.30 16.45
N ILE A 171 -1.59 -4.17 15.75
CA ILE A 171 -2.66 -3.20 15.98
C ILE A 171 -3.62 -3.06 14.78
N ALA A 172 -3.35 -3.70 13.65
CA ALA A 172 -4.10 -3.50 12.42
C ALA A 172 -4.03 -4.68 11.44
N ASN A 173 -5.11 -4.87 10.69
CA ASN A 173 -5.18 -5.66 9.45
C ASN A 173 -4.81 -4.79 8.24
N LEU A 174 -3.77 -5.16 7.49
CA LEU A 174 -3.14 -4.37 6.44
C LEU A 174 -2.68 -5.25 5.27
N ALA A 175 -2.20 -4.63 4.19
CA ALA A 175 -1.47 -5.40 3.17
C ALA A 175 -0.20 -6.01 3.75
N ASP A 176 -0.19 -7.32 3.96
CA ASP A 176 0.92 -8.03 4.62
C ASP A 176 1.45 -9.23 3.80
N ARG A 177 2.37 -9.99 4.39
CA ARG A 177 2.96 -11.18 3.75
C ARG A 177 1.95 -12.32 3.54
N HIS A 178 1.01 -12.49 4.47
CA HIS A 178 0.00 -13.54 4.38
C HIS A 178 -1.02 -13.23 3.28
N ALA A 179 -1.61 -12.03 3.30
CA ALA A 179 -2.46 -11.51 2.25
C ALA A 179 -1.77 -11.62 0.90
N LYS A 180 -0.51 -11.14 0.77
CA LYS A 180 0.28 -11.27 -0.46
C LYS A 180 0.38 -12.70 -0.99
N ALA A 181 0.64 -13.65 -0.10
CA ALA A 181 0.82 -15.04 -0.48
C ALA A 181 -0.49 -15.71 -0.90
N MET A 182 -1.61 -15.32 -0.30
CA MET A 182 -2.90 -15.99 -0.47
C MET A 182 -3.79 -15.34 -1.52
N THR A 183 -3.77 -14.02 -1.69
CA THR A 183 -4.66 -13.33 -2.64
C THR A 183 -4.37 -13.69 -4.09
N GLN A 184 -3.09 -13.87 -4.43
CA GLN A 184 -2.70 -14.41 -5.74
C GLN A 184 -3.23 -15.83 -5.96
N LYS A 185 -3.19 -16.68 -4.92
CA LYS A 185 -3.59 -18.10 -5.01
C LYS A 185 -5.11 -18.26 -5.09
N ILE A 186 -5.85 -17.48 -4.31
CA ILE A 186 -7.31 -17.63 -4.15
C ILE A 186 -8.06 -16.75 -5.16
N TYR A 187 -7.63 -15.51 -5.35
CA TYR A 187 -8.36 -14.51 -6.13
C TYR A 187 -7.67 -14.13 -7.45
N GLN A 188 -6.50 -14.72 -7.76
CA GLN A 188 -5.68 -14.34 -8.92
C GLN A 188 -5.35 -12.84 -8.94
N ALA A 189 -5.22 -12.24 -7.75
CA ALA A 189 -4.97 -10.83 -7.54
C ALA A 189 -3.55 -10.63 -6.97
N PRO A 190 -2.53 -10.41 -7.82
CA PRO A 190 -1.17 -10.25 -7.34
C PRO A 190 -0.95 -8.86 -6.76
N TYR A 191 -0.27 -8.78 -5.62
CA TYR A 191 0.42 -7.55 -5.26
C TYR A 191 1.65 -7.39 -6.16
N THR A 192 1.54 -6.48 -7.13
CA THR A 192 2.65 -6.10 -8.01
C THR A 192 3.58 -5.12 -7.28
N PRO A 193 4.77 -4.81 -7.81
CA PRO A 193 5.74 -3.91 -7.15
C PRO A 193 5.26 -2.48 -6.86
N ILE A 194 4.08 -2.07 -7.36
CA ILE A 194 3.49 -0.76 -7.05
C ILE A 194 2.87 -0.71 -5.65
N TYR A 195 2.53 -1.87 -5.08
CA TYR A 195 1.95 -1.97 -3.75
C TYR A 195 3.07 -2.08 -2.72
N LYS A 196 2.95 -1.33 -1.62
CA LYS A 196 3.77 -1.58 -0.44
C LYS A 196 3.06 -2.59 0.44
N ILE A 197 3.85 -3.45 1.06
CA ILE A 197 3.38 -4.59 1.83
C ILE A 197 4.19 -4.60 3.11
N GLU A 198 3.52 -4.77 4.24
CA GLU A 198 4.13 -4.80 5.54
C GLU A 198 4.94 -6.09 5.74
N ASP A 199 6.15 -5.97 6.27
CA ASP A 199 7.05 -7.10 6.58
C ASP A 199 6.70 -7.76 7.93
N CYS A 200 5.40 -7.95 8.15
CA CYS A 200 4.79 -8.63 9.29
C CYS A 200 3.63 -9.52 8.81
N THR A 201 2.87 -10.10 9.75
CA THR A 201 1.62 -10.79 9.42
C THR A 201 0.54 -10.50 10.45
N ASP A 202 -0.63 -10.06 10.00
CA ASP A 202 -1.87 -9.91 10.74
C ASP A 202 -2.79 -11.14 10.62
N ARG A 203 -2.43 -12.07 9.72
CA ARG A 203 -3.06 -13.40 9.48
C ARG A 203 -4.44 -13.33 8.84
N GLU A 204 -4.77 -12.21 8.21
CA GLU A 204 -5.97 -12.06 7.41
C GLU A 204 -5.61 -11.95 5.92
N ILE A 205 -6.57 -12.28 5.08
CA ILE A 205 -6.42 -12.17 3.61
C ILE A 205 -7.16 -10.95 3.09
N LEU A 206 -8.28 -10.62 3.74
CA LEU A 206 -9.22 -9.54 3.42
C LEU A 206 -9.65 -8.86 4.74
N SER A 207 -10.79 -8.16 4.75
CA SER A 207 -11.37 -7.62 5.99
C SER A 207 -11.69 -8.73 6.99
N ALA A 208 -11.62 -8.39 8.26
CA ALA A 208 -11.70 -9.28 9.39
C ALA A 208 -12.81 -8.89 10.36
N THR A 209 -13.06 -9.78 11.32
CA THR A 209 -13.93 -9.47 12.46
C THR A 209 -13.34 -8.31 13.27
N VAL A 210 -14.18 -7.36 13.66
CA VAL A 210 -13.71 -6.19 14.41
C VAL A 210 -13.10 -6.58 15.78
N GLY A 211 -12.10 -5.84 16.23
CA GLY A 211 -11.51 -5.97 17.57
C GLY A 211 -10.58 -7.16 17.77
N LEU A 212 -10.01 -7.71 16.70
CA LEU A 212 -9.05 -8.82 16.79
C LEU A 212 -7.69 -8.39 17.33
N TYR A 213 -7.23 -7.21 16.91
CA TYR A 213 -5.91 -6.67 17.19
C TYR A 213 -5.87 -5.90 18.51
N LYS A 214 -4.67 -5.56 18.95
CA LYS A 214 -4.45 -4.83 20.20
C LYS A 214 -5.10 -3.44 20.12
N ALA A 215 -5.86 -3.08 21.15
CA ALA A 215 -6.45 -1.76 21.27
C ALA A 215 -5.40 -0.68 21.60
N ASP A 216 -5.75 0.57 21.33
CA ASP A 216 -5.04 1.72 21.83
C ASP A 216 -5.19 1.88 23.37
N LYS A 217 -4.56 2.90 23.94
CA LYS A 217 -4.64 3.13 25.40
C LYS A 217 -6.05 3.47 25.91
N TYR A 218 -6.97 3.86 25.02
CA TYR A 218 -8.35 4.19 25.36
C TYR A 218 -9.28 2.97 25.17
N GLY A 219 -8.82 1.91 24.51
CA GLY A 219 -9.61 0.72 24.21
C GLY A 219 -10.30 0.76 22.84
N VAL A 220 -9.84 1.61 21.92
CA VAL A 220 -10.29 1.66 20.53
C VAL A 220 -9.46 0.69 19.69
N HIS A 221 -10.12 -0.13 18.87
CA HIS A 221 -9.48 -1.10 17.98
C HIS A 221 -9.59 -0.66 16.51
N ASP A 222 -8.74 -1.24 15.66
CA ASP A 222 -8.81 -1.18 14.19
C ASP A 222 -8.73 0.20 13.55
N LEU A 223 -8.53 1.27 14.32
CA LEU A 223 -8.53 2.66 13.83
C LEU A 223 -7.55 2.94 12.67
N LEU A 224 -6.53 2.10 12.51
CA LEU A 224 -5.53 2.19 11.43
C LEU A 224 -5.85 1.34 10.19
N GLY A 225 -6.53 0.20 10.31
CA GLY A 225 -6.62 -0.81 9.25
C GLY A 225 -7.94 -1.54 9.27
N ASN A 226 -8.00 -2.75 8.72
CA ASN A 226 -9.23 -3.46 8.38
C ASN A 226 -9.97 -2.78 7.22
N ILE A 227 -10.64 -1.66 7.43
CA ILE A 227 -11.22 -0.83 6.36
C ILE A 227 -10.83 0.64 6.55
N GLN A 228 -10.95 1.43 5.48
CA GLN A 228 -10.84 2.88 5.63
C GLN A 228 -12.10 3.41 6.32
N GLU A 229 -11.92 4.37 7.22
CA GLU A 229 -13.02 4.99 7.94
C GLU A 229 -13.33 6.35 7.34
N VAL A 230 -14.51 6.49 6.76
CA VAL A 230 -15.00 7.77 6.26
C VAL A 230 -15.51 8.61 7.42
N VAL A 231 -15.01 9.84 7.51
CA VAL A 231 -15.34 10.78 8.59
C VAL A 231 -16.42 11.78 8.18
N ALA A 232 -17.01 12.44 9.18
CA ALA A 232 -18.07 13.42 9.00
C ALA A 232 -17.62 14.69 8.25
N ASP A 233 -16.32 14.98 8.21
CA ASP A 233 -15.80 16.23 7.67
C ASP A 233 -15.99 16.34 6.15
N CYS A 234 -16.48 17.49 5.73
CA CYS A 234 -16.30 17.97 4.37
C CYS A 234 -14.84 18.32 4.14
N TYR A 235 -14.36 18.16 2.91
CA TYR A 235 -12.99 18.53 2.58
C TYR A 235 -12.75 20.03 2.82
N ALA A 236 -11.76 20.36 3.65
CA ALA A 236 -11.28 21.71 3.89
C ALA A 236 -9.77 21.71 4.16
N ASP A 237 -9.06 22.78 3.81
CA ASP A 237 -7.60 22.85 3.94
C ASP A 237 -7.09 24.07 4.69
N GLY A 238 -5.85 24.02 5.19
CA GLY A 238 -5.31 25.04 6.09
C GLY A 238 -5.99 25.01 7.47
N LYS A 239 -6.02 26.14 8.17
CA LYS A 239 -6.54 26.21 9.55
C LYS A 239 -8.03 25.89 9.71
N GLN A 240 -8.80 25.96 8.64
CA GLN A 240 -10.23 25.59 8.58
C GLN A 240 -10.45 24.06 8.57
N ARG A 241 -9.39 23.25 8.40
CA ARG A 241 -9.46 21.78 8.46
C ARG A 241 -9.92 21.24 9.82
N PHE A 242 -9.62 21.94 10.91
CA PHE A 242 -9.94 21.46 12.25
C PHE A 242 -10.66 22.53 13.07
N VAL A 243 -11.87 22.20 13.51
CA VAL A 243 -12.64 23.02 14.44
C VAL A 243 -12.10 22.80 15.86
N GLN A 244 -11.88 23.88 16.61
CA GLN A 244 -11.48 23.76 18.02
C GLN A 244 -12.58 23.06 18.81
N GLY A 245 -12.18 22.10 19.62
CA GLY A 245 -13.08 21.16 20.30
C GLY A 245 -13.31 19.86 19.53
N GLY A 246 -12.85 19.75 18.27
CA GLY A 246 -12.87 18.49 17.52
C GLY A 246 -14.18 18.19 16.77
N ALA A 247 -15.07 19.17 16.63
CA ALA A 247 -16.24 19.03 15.76
C ALA A 247 -15.82 18.84 14.29
N ALA A 248 -16.68 18.16 13.53
CA ALA A 248 -16.48 17.98 12.10
C ALA A 248 -16.65 19.29 11.33
N VAL A 249 -15.86 19.48 10.28
CA VAL A 249 -16.03 20.59 9.34
C VAL A 249 -17.27 20.35 8.49
N SER A 250 -18.21 21.29 8.54
CA SER A 250 -19.44 21.27 7.73
C SER A 250 -19.39 22.34 6.65
N ALA A 251 -19.89 22.04 5.45
CA ALA A 251 -20.02 22.98 4.34
C ALA A 251 -21.40 22.83 3.68
N GLN A 252 -21.98 23.94 3.18
CA GLN A 252 -23.29 23.91 2.52
C GLN A 252 -23.33 23.01 1.27
N ASN A 253 -22.21 22.93 0.53
CA ASN A 253 -22.08 22.11 -0.68
C ASN A 253 -20.94 21.09 -0.49
N CYS A 254 -21.18 20.11 0.37
CA CYS A 254 -20.21 19.07 0.69
C CYS A 254 -20.16 18.00 -0.41
N THR A 255 -19.36 18.21 -1.47
CA THR A 255 -19.29 17.25 -2.59
C THR A 255 -18.38 16.05 -2.30
N SER A 256 -17.50 16.17 -1.32
CA SER A 256 -16.57 15.13 -0.93
C SER A 256 -16.33 15.10 0.58
N ARG A 257 -16.14 13.88 1.08
CA ARG A 257 -15.75 13.58 2.46
C ARG A 257 -14.30 13.12 2.49
N ILE A 258 -13.82 12.87 3.70
CA ILE A 258 -12.46 12.40 3.95
C ILE A 258 -12.52 10.96 4.44
N ALA A 259 -11.71 10.07 3.85
CA ALA A 259 -11.41 8.76 4.40
C ALA A 259 -10.06 8.78 5.13
N LYS A 260 -10.02 8.13 6.29
CA LYS A 260 -8.87 8.03 7.20
C LYS A 260 -8.50 6.56 7.44
N GLY A 261 -7.29 6.36 7.95
CA GLY A 261 -6.72 5.04 8.12
C GLY A 261 -6.28 4.40 6.81
N SER A 262 -6.05 3.11 6.89
CA SER A 262 -5.70 2.21 5.80
C SER A 262 -6.83 1.19 5.61
N SER A 263 -6.55 0.07 4.96
CA SER A 263 -7.41 -1.11 4.97
C SER A 263 -6.56 -2.36 4.90
N TRP A 264 -7.19 -3.53 4.97
CA TRP A 264 -6.56 -4.84 4.69
C TRP A 264 -5.79 -4.86 3.35
N HIS A 265 -6.09 -3.94 2.42
CA HIS A 265 -5.49 -3.90 1.10
C HIS A 265 -4.29 -2.95 0.96
N TRP A 266 -4.12 -1.99 1.88
CA TRP A 266 -3.16 -0.91 1.72
C TRP A 266 -2.09 -0.91 2.82
N GLU A 267 -0.95 -0.28 2.56
CA GLU A 267 0.09 -0.08 3.57
C GLU A 267 -0.30 0.95 4.64
N VAL A 268 0.54 1.11 5.66
CA VAL A 268 0.39 2.21 6.63
C VAL A 268 0.50 3.57 5.94
N PRO A 269 -0.52 4.45 6.03
CA PRO A 269 -0.47 5.80 5.48
C PRO A 269 0.30 6.75 6.42
N ASP A 270 0.74 7.89 5.87
CA ASP A 270 1.03 9.07 6.71
C ASP A 270 -0.27 9.50 7.41
N LEU A 271 -0.23 9.70 8.72
CA LEU A 271 -1.41 10.09 9.52
C LEU A 271 -2.07 11.39 9.06
N ASP A 272 -1.28 12.31 8.50
CA ASP A 272 -1.78 13.58 7.97
C ASP A 272 -2.31 13.43 6.52
N LYS A 273 -2.06 12.31 5.84
CA LYS A 273 -2.63 12.01 4.51
C LYS A 273 -4.16 11.94 4.59
N ARG A 274 -4.80 12.40 3.52
CA ARG A 274 -6.25 12.39 3.34
C ARG A 274 -6.57 11.70 2.03
N VAL A 275 -7.59 10.85 2.05
CA VAL A 275 -8.21 10.34 0.84
C VAL A 275 -9.50 11.12 0.66
N GLU A 276 -9.58 11.93 -0.39
CA GLU A 276 -10.83 12.58 -0.77
C GLU A 276 -11.75 11.55 -1.40
N MET A 277 -12.99 11.49 -0.92
CA MET A 277 -13.97 10.52 -1.36
C MET A 277 -15.25 11.26 -1.78
N PRO A 278 -15.74 11.08 -3.03
CA PRO A 278 -17.04 11.60 -3.43
C PRO A 278 -18.16 11.12 -2.50
N GLU A 279 -19.15 11.97 -2.23
CA GLU A 279 -20.25 11.62 -1.31
C GLU A 279 -21.10 10.42 -1.80
N ASP A 280 -21.16 10.21 -3.11
CA ASP A 280 -21.87 9.11 -3.77
C ASP A 280 -21.00 7.85 -3.98
N PHE A 281 -19.75 7.85 -3.48
CA PHE A 281 -18.85 6.72 -3.63
C PHE A 281 -19.31 5.51 -2.80
N LEU A 282 -19.41 4.35 -3.45
CA LEU A 282 -19.80 3.08 -2.83
C LEU A 282 -18.80 2.01 -3.20
N ALA A 283 -18.03 1.58 -2.20
CA ALA A 283 -17.05 0.52 -2.33
C ALA A 283 -16.97 -0.30 -1.04
N ALA A 284 -16.33 -1.46 -1.15
CA ALA A 284 -16.32 -2.48 -0.13
C ALA A 284 -15.05 -2.47 0.75
N ILE A 285 -14.30 -1.37 0.74
CA ILE A 285 -13.13 -1.16 1.60
C ILE A 285 -13.24 0.10 2.46
N GLU A 286 -14.39 0.78 2.40
CA GLU A 286 -14.73 1.98 3.14
C GLU A 286 -15.95 1.72 4.02
N GLY A 287 -15.82 2.07 5.29
CA GLY A 287 -16.91 2.01 6.27
C GLY A 287 -16.77 3.11 7.30
N PHE A 288 -17.32 2.88 8.49
CA PHE A 288 -17.64 3.98 9.40
C PHE A 288 -17.48 3.58 10.86
N ARG A 289 -17.24 4.59 11.70
CA ARG A 289 -17.24 4.47 13.15
C ARG A 289 -18.09 5.56 13.77
N LEU A 290 -18.83 5.20 14.81
CA LEU A 290 -19.63 6.15 15.57
C LEU A 290 -18.85 6.79 16.71
N VAL A 291 -19.20 8.03 17.00
CA VAL A 291 -18.87 8.73 18.25
C VAL A 291 -20.14 9.20 18.93
N ILE A 292 -20.05 9.49 20.23
CA ILE A 292 -21.10 10.16 21.00
C ILE A 292 -20.59 11.54 21.37
N ASP A 293 -21.31 12.56 20.94
CA ASP A 293 -21.12 13.93 21.41
C ASP A 293 -21.61 14.06 22.86
N THR A 294 -20.68 14.15 23.79
CA THR A 294 -20.97 14.30 25.22
C THR A 294 -21.15 15.76 25.64
N GLN A 295 -21.19 16.69 24.67
CA GLN A 295 -21.28 18.14 24.88
C GLN A 295 -20.16 18.66 25.78
N GLY A 296 -18.96 18.11 25.61
CA GLY A 296 -17.77 18.46 26.37
C GLY A 296 -17.74 17.97 27.82
N LYS A 297 -18.63 17.05 28.20
CA LYS A 297 -18.64 16.42 29.53
C LYS A 297 -17.94 15.07 29.47
N GLU A 298 -17.09 14.77 30.43
CA GLU A 298 -16.58 13.41 30.60
C GLU A 298 -17.71 12.47 31.02
N GLN A 299 -17.80 11.31 30.37
CA GLN A 299 -18.83 10.31 30.63
C GLN A 299 -18.22 8.91 30.65
N PRO A 300 -18.70 8.00 31.52
CA PRO A 300 -18.17 6.65 31.58
C PRO A 300 -18.41 5.89 30.28
N ALA A 301 -17.42 5.09 29.88
CA ALA A 301 -17.49 4.20 28.73
C ALA A 301 -18.75 3.31 28.76
N GLN A 302 -19.39 3.11 27.60
CA GLN A 302 -20.53 2.20 27.49
C GLN A 302 -20.05 0.77 27.34
N SER A 303 -20.71 -0.15 28.06
CA SER A 303 -20.42 -1.58 27.94
C SER A 303 -20.99 -2.21 26.67
N GLY A 304 -21.91 -1.53 25.99
CA GLY A 304 -22.64 -2.05 24.83
C GLY A 304 -23.72 -3.06 25.18
N SER A 305 -24.52 -3.46 24.19
CA SER A 305 -25.54 -4.50 24.36
C SER A 305 -24.91 -5.86 24.68
N VAL A 306 -25.41 -6.54 25.71
CA VAL A 306 -24.89 -7.85 26.15
C VAL A 306 -24.90 -8.89 25.02
N GLU A 307 -25.97 -8.92 24.22
CA GLU A 307 -26.09 -9.82 23.06
C GLU A 307 -24.97 -9.57 22.03
N PHE A 308 -24.73 -8.29 21.69
CA PHE A 308 -23.68 -7.89 20.75
C PHE A 308 -22.29 -8.29 21.25
N VAL A 309 -21.94 -7.89 22.48
CA VAL A 309 -20.61 -8.15 23.06
C VAL A 309 -20.34 -9.64 23.21
N THR A 310 -21.36 -10.41 23.61
CA THR A 310 -21.25 -11.88 23.75
C THR A 310 -21.03 -12.54 22.39
N GLY A 311 -21.78 -12.13 21.37
CA GLY A 311 -21.65 -12.70 20.03
C GLY A 311 -20.33 -12.30 19.36
N LEU A 312 -19.91 -11.04 19.49
CA LEU A 312 -18.63 -10.56 18.99
C LEU A 312 -17.46 -11.31 19.64
N SER A 313 -17.50 -11.52 20.96
CA SER A 313 -16.45 -12.27 21.65
C SER A 313 -16.31 -13.72 21.13
N LYS A 314 -17.43 -14.38 20.83
CA LYS A 314 -17.43 -15.73 20.22
C LYS A 314 -16.83 -15.70 18.81
N ALA A 315 -17.20 -14.72 17.99
CA ALA A 315 -16.66 -14.57 16.64
C ALA A 315 -15.15 -14.32 16.67
N GLN A 316 -14.68 -13.42 17.53
CA GLN A 316 -13.25 -13.15 17.73
C GLN A 316 -12.48 -14.40 18.18
N GLN A 317 -13.04 -15.22 19.08
CA GLN A 317 -12.41 -16.47 19.51
C GLN A 317 -12.28 -17.47 18.36
N GLN A 318 -13.31 -17.61 17.52
CA GLN A 318 -13.27 -18.49 16.35
C GLN A 318 -12.17 -18.06 15.37
N VAL A 319 -12.07 -16.77 15.07
CA VAL A 319 -11.02 -16.25 14.19
C VAL A 319 -9.64 -16.46 14.81
N LYS A 320 -9.46 -16.21 16.11
CA LYS A 320 -8.18 -16.44 16.81
C LYS A 320 -7.73 -17.91 16.79
N ILE A 321 -8.66 -18.87 16.80
CA ILE A 321 -8.34 -20.30 16.63
C ILE A 321 -7.79 -20.57 15.22
N VAL A 322 -8.40 -19.98 14.19
CA VAL A 322 -7.92 -20.11 12.80
C VAL A 322 -6.55 -19.42 12.66
N HIS A 323 -6.39 -18.21 13.18
CA HIS A 323 -5.12 -17.48 13.19
C HIS A 323 -4.00 -18.31 13.83
N ALA A 324 -4.26 -19.02 14.93
CA ALA A 324 -3.26 -19.85 15.59
C ALA A 324 -2.71 -20.99 14.70
N GLN A 325 -3.44 -21.38 13.65
CA GLN A 325 -3.04 -22.40 12.69
C GLN A 325 -2.28 -21.83 11.48
N ILE A 326 -2.33 -20.50 11.28
CA ILE A 326 -1.62 -19.81 10.21
C ILE A 326 -0.17 -19.58 10.66
N ALA A 327 0.74 -20.32 10.04
CA ALA A 327 2.14 -20.24 10.37
C ALA A 327 2.80 -18.98 9.75
N ASP A 328 3.80 -18.43 10.42
CA ASP A 328 4.45 -17.15 10.06
C ASP A 328 5.48 -17.25 8.91
N TYR A 329 5.64 -16.19 8.14
CA TYR A 329 6.51 -16.13 6.96
C TYR A 329 7.93 -15.68 7.34
N PRO A 330 8.96 -16.06 6.57
CA PRO A 330 10.29 -15.50 6.74
C PRO A 330 10.29 -13.97 6.54
N HIS A 331 11.02 -13.23 7.37
CA HIS A 331 11.18 -11.79 7.20
C HIS A 331 11.96 -11.45 5.93
N GLN A 332 11.73 -10.24 5.40
CA GLN A 332 12.49 -9.72 4.27
C GLN A 332 14.00 -9.76 4.56
N VAL A 333 14.78 -10.26 3.61
CA VAL A 333 16.25 -10.24 3.71
C VAL A 333 16.74 -8.79 3.70
N LYS A 334 17.60 -8.45 4.66
CA LYS A 334 18.18 -7.11 4.82
C LYS A 334 19.68 -7.11 4.49
N ALA A 335 20.21 -5.92 4.24
CA ALA A 335 21.64 -5.67 4.00
C ALA A 335 22.25 -6.55 2.90
N LEU A 336 21.52 -6.78 1.80
CA LEU A 336 22.10 -7.44 0.63
C LEU A 336 23.23 -6.56 0.06
N THR A 337 24.40 -7.16 -0.11
CA THR A 337 25.61 -6.55 -0.68
C THR A 337 26.21 -7.44 -1.76
N ILE A 338 27.05 -6.85 -2.60
CA ILE A 338 27.68 -7.51 -3.74
C ILE A 338 29.18 -7.20 -3.78
N LYS A 339 29.98 -8.22 -4.11
CA LYS A 339 31.39 -8.09 -4.50
C LYS A 339 31.58 -8.78 -5.85
N ASP A 340 31.67 -7.96 -6.89
CA ASP A 340 31.85 -8.40 -8.27
C ASP A 340 33.34 -8.50 -8.62
N LYS A 341 33.79 -9.68 -9.07
CA LYS A 341 35.16 -9.93 -9.54
C LYS A 341 35.25 -10.09 -11.07
N GLY A 342 34.15 -9.87 -11.80
CA GLY A 342 34.04 -10.04 -13.25
C GLY A 342 33.80 -11.48 -13.69
N THR A 343 34.54 -12.44 -13.14
CA THR A 343 34.36 -13.88 -13.42
C THR A 343 33.36 -14.53 -12.48
N GLU A 344 33.20 -13.98 -11.27
CA GLU A 344 32.26 -14.44 -10.27
C GLU A 344 31.69 -13.23 -9.51
N VAL A 345 30.48 -13.40 -8.99
CA VAL A 345 29.80 -12.39 -8.18
C VAL A 345 29.47 -12.98 -6.81
N VAL A 346 30.03 -12.40 -5.75
CA VAL A 346 29.76 -12.82 -4.37
C VAL A 346 28.65 -11.94 -3.79
N LEU A 347 27.57 -12.57 -3.33
CA LEU A 347 26.46 -11.93 -2.64
C LEU A 347 26.52 -12.28 -1.15
N ASN A 348 26.33 -11.28 -0.28
CA ASN A 348 26.22 -11.47 1.16
C ASN A 348 25.01 -10.71 1.70
N TRP A 349 24.36 -11.26 2.71
CA TRP A 349 23.24 -10.60 3.38
C TRP A 349 23.24 -10.87 4.89
N GLN A 350 22.39 -10.13 5.61
CA GLN A 350 22.18 -10.38 7.03
C GLN A 350 21.46 -11.71 7.21
N GLU A 351 22.02 -12.58 8.06
CA GLU A 351 21.39 -13.85 8.42
C GLU A 351 20.04 -13.62 9.11
N SER A 352 19.07 -14.50 8.81
CA SER A 352 17.76 -14.43 9.44
C SER A 352 17.86 -15.03 10.83
N THR A 353 17.73 -14.20 11.86
CA THR A 353 17.75 -14.66 13.26
C THR A 353 16.42 -15.27 13.71
N ALA A 354 15.38 -15.21 12.88
CA ALA A 354 14.01 -15.45 13.31
C ALA A 354 13.58 -16.93 13.30
N ASN A 355 14.18 -17.80 12.46
CA ASN A 355 13.74 -19.20 12.35
C ASN A 355 14.90 -20.13 11.98
N LEU A 356 15.16 -21.13 12.82
CA LEU A 356 15.98 -22.30 12.47
C LEU A 356 15.39 -22.98 11.23
N GLY A 357 16.21 -23.22 10.21
CA GLY A 357 15.78 -23.88 8.97
C GLY A 357 15.27 -22.96 7.86
N VAL A 358 15.46 -21.64 7.98
CA VAL A 358 15.30 -20.72 6.84
C VAL A 358 16.36 -21.04 5.78
N THR A 359 15.91 -21.13 4.53
CA THR A 359 16.79 -21.19 3.36
C THR A 359 16.61 -19.96 2.48
N TYR A 360 17.52 -19.72 1.56
CA TYR A 360 17.47 -18.57 0.66
C TYR A 360 17.36 -18.98 -0.81
N LYS A 361 16.70 -18.10 -1.56
CA LYS A 361 16.58 -18.15 -3.03
C LYS A 361 17.17 -16.88 -3.63
N VAL A 362 18.04 -17.04 -4.62
CA VAL A 362 18.71 -15.95 -5.32
C VAL A 362 18.14 -15.83 -6.73
N LEU A 363 17.66 -14.64 -7.07
CA LEU A 363 17.24 -14.29 -8.42
C LEU A 363 18.29 -13.39 -9.05
N ARG A 364 18.50 -13.58 -10.34
CA ARG A 364 19.34 -12.74 -11.20
C ARG A 364 18.51 -12.25 -12.38
N GLN A 365 18.48 -10.93 -12.56
CA GLN A 365 17.86 -10.26 -13.69
C GLN A 365 18.96 -9.70 -14.60
N ASP A 366 18.98 -10.09 -15.87
CA ASP A 366 19.78 -9.41 -16.88
C ASP A 366 19.08 -8.10 -17.24
N LEU A 367 19.72 -6.97 -16.91
CA LEU A 367 19.12 -5.66 -17.10
C LEU A 367 18.97 -5.30 -18.58
N LEU A 368 19.79 -5.86 -19.49
CA LEU A 368 19.66 -5.54 -20.92
C LEU A 368 18.47 -6.25 -21.58
N THR A 369 18.18 -7.48 -21.16
CA THR A 369 17.11 -8.32 -21.75
C THR A 369 15.84 -8.35 -20.92
N ASN A 370 15.87 -7.78 -19.71
CA ASN A 370 14.83 -7.90 -18.69
C ASN A 370 14.44 -9.36 -18.38
N SER A 371 15.36 -10.31 -18.57
CA SER A 371 15.13 -11.71 -18.24
C SER A 371 15.55 -11.97 -16.80
N GLU A 372 14.59 -12.43 -15.97
CA GLU A 372 14.84 -12.81 -14.58
C GLU A 372 14.78 -14.33 -14.43
N GLN A 373 15.73 -14.87 -13.68
CA GLN A 373 15.85 -16.30 -13.42
C GLN A 373 16.23 -16.56 -11.97
N VAL A 374 15.74 -17.67 -11.42
CA VAL A 374 16.22 -18.22 -10.14
C VAL A 374 17.53 -18.95 -10.44
N ILE A 375 18.64 -18.47 -9.87
CA ILE A 375 19.96 -19.07 -10.09
C ILE A 375 20.39 -20.00 -8.96
N ALA A 376 19.77 -19.87 -7.78
CA ALA A 376 19.97 -20.77 -6.66
C ALA A 376 18.78 -20.73 -5.70
N HIS A 377 18.55 -21.84 -5.01
CA HIS A 377 17.50 -22.01 -4.01
C HIS A 377 17.96 -23.01 -2.94
N GLY A 378 17.30 -23.03 -1.77
CA GLY A 378 17.67 -23.94 -0.69
C GLY A 378 19.00 -23.62 -0.01
N ILE A 379 19.52 -22.40 -0.17
CA ILE A 379 20.81 -21.98 0.39
C ILE A 379 20.66 -21.82 1.90
N SER A 380 21.47 -22.52 2.69
CA SER A 380 21.42 -22.44 4.16
C SER A 380 22.38 -21.39 4.75
N SER A 381 23.33 -20.88 3.96
CA SER A 381 24.25 -19.81 4.35
C SER A 381 23.71 -18.42 3.99
N ASN A 382 24.26 -17.39 4.62
CA ASN A 382 23.99 -15.98 4.30
C ASN A 382 24.85 -15.41 3.17
N GLN A 383 25.44 -16.31 2.37
CA GLN A 383 26.31 -16.00 1.24
C GLN A 383 25.97 -16.91 0.07
N TYR A 384 26.10 -16.38 -1.14
CA TYR A 384 26.06 -17.12 -2.39
C TYR A 384 27.09 -16.57 -3.37
N ILE A 385 27.68 -17.45 -4.18
CA ILE A 385 28.62 -17.07 -5.24
C ILE A 385 28.04 -17.49 -6.59
N ASP A 386 27.73 -16.50 -7.42
CA ASP A 386 27.38 -16.73 -8.82
C ASP A 386 28.67 -16.92 -9.62
N GLN A 387 28.93 -18.16 -10.02
CA GLN A 387 30.12 -18.58 -10.79
C GLN A 387 29.97 -18.34 -12.30
N GLU A 388 28.76 -18.04 -12.77
CA GLU A 388 28.48 -17.84 -14.19
C GLU A 388 27.68 -16.55 -14.41
N PRO A 389 28.18 -15.38 -13.95
CA PRO A 389 27.46 -14.13 -14.08
C PRO A 389 27.17 -13.82 -15.55
N VAL A 390 26.01 -13.19 -15.82
CA VAL A 390 25.69 -12.75 -17.17
C VAL A 390 26.75 -11.77 -17.69
N LYS A 391 26.97 -11.76 -19.00
CA LYS A 391 27.92 -10.84 -19.66
C LYS A 391 27.53 -9.36 -19.54
N ASN A 392 26.26 -9.10 -19.24
CA ASN A 392 25.71 -7.77 -19.07
C ASN A 392 25.66 -7.40 -17.58
N LYS A 393 25.21 -6.18 -17.29
CA LYS A 393 24.92 -5.79 -15.92
C LYS A 393 23.74 -6.63 -15.39
N ALA A 394 23.96 -7.24 -14.23
CA ALA A 394 23.02 -8.13 -13.58
C ALA A 394 22.46 -7.48 -12.33
N ARG A 395 21.18 -7.67 -12.06
CA ARG A 395 20.53 -7.28 -10.81
C ARG A 395 20.21 -8.51 -9.99
N TYR A 396 20.61 -8.50 -8.73
CA TYR A 396 20.39 -9.60 -7.80
C TYR A 396 19.35 -9.24 -6.73
N LYS A 397 18.57 -10.25 -6.36
CA LYS A 397 17.55 -10.21 -5.32
C LYS A 397 17.63 -11.50 -4.52
N VAL A 398 17.36 -11.42 -3.21
CA VAL A 398 17.34 -12.59 -2.32
C VAL A 398 16.00 -12.66 -1.58
N PHE A 399 15.45 -13.87 -1.49
CA PHE A 399 14.27 -14.18 -0.71
C PHE A 399 14.65 -15.16 0.39
N ALA A 400 14.09 -14.98 1.58
CA ALA A 400 14.07 -16.01 2.59
C ALA A 400 12.87 -16.94 2.36
N GLN A 401 13.06 -18.23 2.63
CA GLN A 401 12.08 -19.28 2.45
C GLN A 401 12.04 -20.18 3.69
N PHE A 402 10.85 -20.68 4.02
CA PHE A 402 10.67 -21.74 5.01
C PHE A 402 9.59 -22.70 4.51
N GLY A 403 10.01 -23.89 4.08
CA GLY A 403 9.16 -24.76 3.28
C GLY A 403 8.66 -24.03 2.02
N GLU A 404 7.36 -24.09 1.76
CA GLU A 404 6.70 -23.44 0.61
C GLU A 404 6.42 -21.94 0.82
N ARG A 405 6.79 -21.37 1.97
CA ARG A 405 6.46 -19.99 2.33
C ARG A 405 7.64 -19.08 2.04
N GLU A 406 7.38 -18.02 1.30
CA GLU A 406 8.40 -17.06 0.89
C GLU A 406 8.18 -15.72 1.60
N GLY A 407 9.27 -15.14 2.09
CA GLY A 407 9.28 -13.76 2.60
C GLY A 407 9.20 -12.73 1.47
N LEU A 408 9.22 -11.45 1.85
CA LEU A 408 9.37 -10.37 0.88
C LEU A 408 10.77 -10.36 0.26
N VAL A 409 10.87 -9.82 -0.95
CA VAL A 409 12.13 -9.69 -1.68
C VAL A 409 13.07 -8.69 -1.00
N SER A 410 14.37 -8.96 -0.94
CA SER A 410 15.37 -8.00 -0.46
C SER A 410 15.37 -6.69 -1.25
N ASN A 411 16.13 -5.70 -0.76
CA ASN A 411 16.65 -4.65 -1.63
C ASN A 411 17.47 -5.27 -2.79
N THR A 412 17.60 -4.54 -3.90
CA THR A 412 18.35 -5.01 -5.07
C THR A 412 19.80 -4.54 -5.02
N VAL A 413 20.72 -5.34 -5.55
CA VAL A 413 22.12 -4.94 -5.82
C VAL A 413 22.49 -5.29 -7.25
N ASP A 414 23.26 -4.43 -7.90
CA ASP A 414 23.64 -4.61 -9.30
C ASP A 414 25.14 -4.95 -9.43
N SER A 415 25.50 -5.80 -10.40
CA SER A 415 26.90 -6.07 -10.73
C SER A 415 27.60 -4.85 -11.33
N ASN A 416 28.93 -4.87 -11.29
CA ASN A 416 29.80 -3.82 -11.82
C ASN A 416 30.27 -4.10 -13.26
N VAL A 417 29.76 -5.17 -13.89
CA VAL A 417 30.09 -5.53 -15.27
C VAL A 417 29.76 -4.37 -16.21
N GLN A 418 30.78 -3.89 -16.91
CA GLN A 418 30.65 -2.80 -17.88
C GLN A 418 30.34 -3.38 -19.25
N HIS A 419 29.15 -3.10 -19.77
CA HIS A 419 28.78 -3.44 -21.13
C HIS A 419 29.26 -2.34 -22.10
N VAL A 420 29.89 -2.75 -23.21
CA VAL A 420 30.31 -1.85 -24.29
C VAL A 420 29.33 -1.98 -25.45
N HIS A 421 28.57 -0.92 -25.70
CA HIS A 421 27.55 -0.88 -26.75
C HIS A 421 28.19 -0.63 -28.12
N VAL A 422 28.21 -1.64 -29.00
CA VAL A 422 28.77 -1.51 -30.35
C VAL A 422 27.77 -0.79 -31.26
N LEU A 423 28.12 0.41 -31.73
CA LEU A 423 27.24 1.23 -32.56
C LEU A 423 27.31 0.88 -34.05
N PRO A 424 26.19 0.97 -34.79
CA PRO A 424 24.86 1.46 -34.36
C PRO A 424 24.08 0.46 -33.50
N ALA A 425 23.38 0.96 -32.47
CA ALA A 425 22.58 0.15 -31.55
C ALA A 425 21.49 0.98 -30.85
N ARG A 426 20.49 0.28 -30.32
CA ARG A 426 19.63 0.82 -29.26
C ARG A 426 20.28 0.51 -27.91
N ILE A 427 20.57 1.55 -27.14
CA ILE A 427 21.11 1.46 -25.79
C ILE A 427 19.94 1.58 -24.82
N GLN A 428 19.67 0.51 -24.05
CA GLN A 428 18.70 0.57 -22.96
C GLN A 428 19.22 1.46 -21.82
N GLY A 429 18.34 2.20 -21.17
CA GLY A 429 18.68 3.19 -20.15
C GLY A 429 19.32 2.55 -18.91
N GLU A 430 18.85 1.38 -18.52
CA GLU A 430 19.40 0.55 -17.44
C GLU A 430 20.76 -0.07 -17.77
N ALA A 431 21.17 -0.09 -19.05
CA ALA A 431 22.46 -0.59 -19.48
C ALA A 431 23.60 0.44 -19.36
N PHE A 432 23.52 1.31 -18.34
CA PHE A 432 24.56 2.28 -17.99
C PHE A 432 25.73 1.60 -17.25
N SER A 433 26.95 2.03 -17.58
CA SER A 433 28.19 1.57 -16.97
C SER A 433 28.41 2.15 -15.57
N GLN A 434 28.20 3.46 -15.40
CA GLN A 434 28.43 4.17 -14.13
C GLN A 434 27.45 5.34 -13.98
N GLY A 435 27.15 5.71 -12.74
CA GLY A 435 26.31 6.87 -12.46
C GLY A 435 26.01 7.01 -10.98
N GLU A 436 26.20 8.22 -10.46
CA GLU A 436 25.81 8.57 -9.09
C GLU A 436 24.32 8.91 -9.07
N LYS A 437 23.54 8.53 -8.06
CA LYS A 437 22.09 8.85 -7.96
C LYS A 437 21.26 8.43 -9.20
N VAL A 438 21.69 7.39 -9.89
CA VAL A 438 20.91 6.73 -10.95
C VAL A 438 20.14 5.57 -10.32
N THR A 439 18.84 5.51 -10.56
CA THR A 439 17.98 4.44 -10.05
C THR A 439 17.25 3.77 -11.20
N VAL A 440 17.06 2.45 -11.13
CA VAL A 440 16.42 1.66 -12.19
C VAL A 440 15.05 1.23 -11.71
N HIS A 441 14.03 1.42 -12.55
CA HIS A 441 12.62 1.22 -12.24
C HIS A 441 11.94 0.39 -13.31
N ASN A 442 10.75 -0.14 -13.00
CA ASN A 442 9.91 -0.83 -13.97
C ASN A 442 8.71 0.05 -14.36
N SER A 443 8.43 0.16 -15.66
CA SER A 443 7.24 0.80 -16.23
C SER A 443 6.15 -0.25 -16.48
N ILE A 444 4.94 0.01 -16.01
CA ILE A 444 3.75 -0.79 -16.32
C ILE A 444 3.04 -0.34 -17.61
N PHE A 445 3.48 0.79 -18.18
CA PHE A 445 2.91 1.39 -19.39
C PHE A 445 3.72 1.04 -20.65
N GLU A 446 4.86 0.38 -20.48
CA GLU A 446 5.75 -0.01 -21.58
C GLU A 446 5.65 -1.51 -21.86
N PRO A 447 5.93 -1.96 -23.10
CA PRO A 447 6.06 -3.38 -23.41
C PRO A 447 7.12 -4.07 -22.55
N LYS A 448 6.96 -5.37 -22.29
CA LYS A 448 7.85 -6.15 -21.41
C LYS A 448 9.35 -6.01 -21.75
N GLN A 449 9.71 -5.93 -23.03
CA GLN A 449 11.12 -5.78 -23.44
C GLN A 449 11.73 -4.40 -23.13
N ASP A 450 10.90 -3.36 -23.00
CA ASP A 450 11.30 -1.96 -22.70
C ASP A 450 10.65 -1.52 -21.36
N SER A 451 10.32 -2.48 -20.49
CA SER A 451 9.62 -2.17 -19.23
C SER A 451 10.58 -1.71 -18.14
N ILE A 452 11.88 -1.65 -18.39
CA ILE A 452 12.86 -1.11 -17.46
C ILE A 452 13.26 0.29 -17.95
N TYR A 453 13.47 1.20 -17.02
CA TYR A 453 14.02 2.51 -17.33
C TYR A 453 14.89 3.01 -16.18
N VAL A 454 15.69 4.04 -16.45
CA VAL A 454 16.49 4.72 -15.43
C VAL A 454 15.95 6.10 -15.12
N ASN A 455 16.00 6.45 -13.85
CA ASN A 455 15.86 7.80 -13.35
C ASN A 455 17.25 8.34 -13.05
N VAL A 456 17.69 9.31 -13.86
CA VAL A 456 18.92 10.08 -13.65
C VAL A 456 18.52 11.38 -12.98
N ARG A 457 19.09 11.68 -11.81
CA ARG A 457 18.90 12.98 -11.13
C ARG A 457 20.02 13.94 -11.52
N ASN A 458 20.33 14.92 -10.70
CA ASN A 458 21.31 16.01 -10.95
C ASN A 458 22.79 15.59 -11.14
N THR A 459 23.03 14.37 -11.59
CA THR A 459 24.31 13.70 -11.83
C THR A 459 24.36 13.21 -13.30
N ARG A 460 25.12 12.15 -13.61
CA ARG A 460 25.24 11.57 -14.95
C ARG A 460 25.01 10.07 -14.93
N ALA A 461 24.47 9.55 -16.04
CA ALA A 461 24.56 8.13 -16.39
C ALA A 461 25.51 7.97 -17.58
N ASP A 462 26.57 7.19 -17.39
CA ASP A 462 27.64 6.96 -18.35
C ASP A 462 27.48 5.61 -19.05
N TYR A 463 27.56 5.61 -20.37
CA TYR A 463 27.45 4.44 -21.23
C TYR A 463 28.74 4.27 -22.02
N ARG A 464 29.41 3.12 -21.90
CA ARG A 464 30.54 2.78 -22.77
C ARG A 464 30.04 2.39 -24.15
N ILE A 465 30.53 3.05 -25.19
CA ILE A 465 30.15 2.80 -26.58
C ILE A 465 31.38 2.51 -27.44
N SER A 466 31.22 1.64 -28.44
CA SER A 466 32.24 1.33 -29.45
C SER A 466 31.71 1.71 -30.83
N VAL A 467 32.21 2.80 -31.39
CA VAL A 467 31.81 3.28 -32.71
C VAL A 467 32.64 2.58 -33.79
N SER A 468 32.02 1.64 -34.50
CA SER A 468 32.71 0.83 -35.51
C SER A 468 33.18 1.65 -36.72
N LYS A 469 32.41 2.68 -37.11
CA LYS A 469 32.71 3.57 -38.24
C LYS A 469 32.39 5.01 -37.86
N ALA A 470 33.35 5.92 -38.00
CA ALA A 470 33.11 7.35 -37.82
C ALA A 470 32.00 7.86 -38.77
N GLY A 471 31.32 8.94 -38.38
CA GLY A 471 30.36 9.63 -39.24
C GLY A 471 29.19 10.26 -38.49
N LYS A 472 28.16 10.63 -39.24
CA LYS A 472 26.91 11.16 -38.68
C LYS A 472 26.00 10.02 -38.21
N TYR A 473 25.38 10.22 -37.07
CA TYR A 473 24.40 9.32 -36.47
C TYR A 473 23.14 10.11 -36.15
N THR A 474 22.00 9.44 -36.21
CA THR A 474 20.76 9.90 -35.60
C THR A 474 20.67 9.33 -34.20
N LEU A 475 20.37 10.20 -33.24
CA LEU A 475 20.13 9.86 -31.85
C LEU A 475 18.66 10.13 -31.55
N GLN A 476 17.95 9.13 -31.03
CA GLN A 476 16.55 9.27 -30.63
C GLN A 476 16.33 8.69 -29.23
N PRO A 477 15.99 9.52 -28.23
CA PRO A 477 15.69 9.04 -26.89
C PRO A 477 14.23 8.62 -26.76
N ARG A 478 13.92 7.77 -25.77
CA ARG A 478 12.58 7.53 -25.25
C ARG A 478 12.54 7.92 -23.78
N VAL A 479 11.72 8.92 -23.45
CA VAL A 479 11.72 9.60 -22.15
C VAL A 479 10.30 9.77 -21.62
N PHE A 480 10.14 9.82 -20.30
CA PHE A 480 8.86 10.13 -19.67
C PHE A 480 8.72 11.64 -19.48
N HIS A 481 7.56 12.19 -19.83
CA HIS A 481 7.15 13.56 -19.53
C HIS A 481 6.10 13.58 -18.42
N ASP A 482 6.18 14.56 -17.53
CA ASP A 482 5.14 14.87 -16.53
C ASP A 482 4.15 15.96 -17.02
N GLY A 483 4.27 16.36 -18.30
CA GLY A 483 3.57 17.50 -18.89
C GLY A 483 4.42 18.77 -18.99
N SER A 484 5.59 18.80 -18.35
CA SER A 484 6.55 19.91 -18.43
C SER A 484 7.59 19.69 -19.53
N ALA A 485 8.26 20.79 -19.93
CA ALA A 485 9.44 20.72 -20.78
C ALA A 485 10.60 20.04 -20.04
N LEU A 486 11.31 19.16 -20.74
CA LEU A 486 12.42 18.37 -20.23
C LEU A 486 13.66 18.65 -21.07
N SER A 487 14.76 19.00 -20.42
CA SER A 487 16.05 19.25 -21.06
C SER A 487 17.17 18.43 -20.42
N PHE A 488 18.08 17.93 -21.25
CA PHE A 488 19.25 17.18 -20.82
C PHE A 488 20.42 17.34 -21.80
N ARG A 489 21.64 17.15 -21.29
CA ARG A 489 22.88 17.19 -22.07
C ARG A 489 23.41 15.79 -22.31
N LEU A 490 23.99 15.64 -23.49
CA LEU A 490 24.79 14.50 -23.89
C LEU A 490 26.24 14.92 -23.97
N TYR A 491 27.11 14.14 -23.35
CA TYR A 491 28.55 14.31 -23.43
C TYR A 491 29.18 13.11 -24.13
N LEU A 492 30.23 13.33 -24.91
CA LEU A 492 31.10 12.30 -25.44
C LEU A 492 32.50 12.54 -24.87
N ASN A 493 33.01 11.61 -24.05
CA ASN A 493 34.28 11.77 -23.34
C ASN A 493 34.38 13.12 -22.60
N ASP A 494 33.35 13.43 -21.80
CA ASP A 494 33.18 14.70 -21.06
C ASP A 494 33.05 15.98 -21.89
N GLN A 495 33.14 15.91 -23.22
CA GLN A 495 32.87 17.04 -24.11
C GLN A 495 31.39 17.10 -24.45
N LEU A 496 30.80 18.29 -24.37
CA LEU A 496 29.39 18.48 -24.72
C LEU A 496 29.16 18.09 -26.19
N LEU A 497 28.40 17.02 -26.40
CA LEU A 497 28.01 16.55 -27.73
C LEU A 497 26.76 17.28 -28.21
N LYS A 498 25.74 17.37 -27.33
CA LYS A 498 24.46 17.98 -27.67
C LYS A 498 23.66 18.33 -26.42
N GLU A 499 22.92 19.44 -26.45
CA GLU A 499 21.82 19.70 -25.53
C GLU A 499 20.50 19.37 -26.24
N ILE A 500 19.62 18.64 -25.55
CA ILE A 500 18.34 18.16 -26.05
C ILE A 500 17.25 18.76 -25.17
N SER A 501 16.30 19.43 -25.79
CA SER A 501 15.10 19.98 -25.14
C SER A 501 13.87 19.39 -25.82
N THR A 502 12.95 18.92 -25.01
CA THR A 502 11.78 18.16 -25.44
C THR A 502 10.56 18.60 -24.64
N SER A 503 9.39 18.57 -25.25
CA SER A 503 8.11 18.79 -24.60
C SER A 503 7.12 17.76 -25.12
N GLY A 504 6.12 17.43 -24.30
CA GLY A 504 5.10 16.45 -24.64
C GLY A 504 4.07 16.33 -23.55
N GLU A 505 2.94 15.70 -23.89
CA GLU A 505 1.93 15.30 -22.90
C GLU A 505 2.52 14.33 -21.88
N SER A 506 1.88 14.25 -20.71
CA SER A 506 2.33 13.33 -19.67
C SER A 506 2.32 11.88 -20.17
N GLY A 507 3.44 11.18 -20.00
CA GLY A 507 3.62 9.80 -20.48
C GLY A 507 4.96 9.57 -21.19
N TRP A 508 5.11 8.34 -21.70
CA TRP A 508 6.31 7.93 -22.44
C TRP A 508 6.29 8.45 -23.88
N GLN A 509 7.25 9.32 -24.19
CA GLN A 509 7.37 9.96 -25.50
C GLN A 509 8.68 9.56 -26.19
N THR A 510 8.68 9.64 -27.51
CA THR A 510 9.88 9.43 -28.34
C THR A 510 10.13 10.70 -29.15
N PRO A 511 10.88 11.68 -28.61
CA PRO A 511 11.16 12.94 -29.28
C PRO A 511 11.83 12.79 -30.65
N ASN A 512 11.89 13.90 -31.39
CA ASN A 512 12.50 13.94 -32.73
C ASN A 512 13.97 13.53 -32.71
N LYS A 513 14.40 12.88 -33.80
CA LYS A 513 15.79 12.47 -34.00
C LYS A 513 16.71 13.69 -34.03
N VAL A 514 17.86 13.57 -33.37
CA VAL A 514 18.90 14.60 -33.34
C VAL A 514 20.15 14.08 -34.04
N LEU A 515 20.80 14.94 -34.82
CA LEU A 515 22.05 14.60 -35.50
C LEU A 515 23.25 14.80 -34.57
N VAL A 516 24.10 13.79 -34.49
CA VAL A 516 25.39 13.83 -33.80
C VAL A 516 26.49 13.25 -34.70
N THR A 517 27.72 13.73 -34.55
CA THR A 517 28.88 13.18 -35.25
C THR A 517 29.71 12.39 -34.26
N LEU A 518 29.96 11.11 -34.54
CA LEU A 518 30.72 10.25 -33.66
C LEU A 518 32.04 9.84 -34.32
N PRO A 519 33.20 10.01 -33.65
CA PRO A 519 34.47 9.46 -34.10
C PRO A 519 34.48 7.94 -33.96
N LYS A 520 35.35 7.26 -34.73
CA LYS A 520 35.58 5.81 -34.60
C LYS A 520 36.36 5.54 -33.32
N GLY A 521 35.98 4.52 -32.56
CA GLY A 521 36.70 4.09 -31.37
C GLY A 521 35.81 3.80 -30.17
N GLN A 522 36.45 3.63 -29.01
CA GLN A 522 35.78 3.47 -27.72
C GLN A 522 35.57 4.84 -27.08
N HIS A 523 34.36 5.09 -26.59
CA HIS A 523 33.98 6.37 -25.98
C HIS A 523 33.05 6.16 -24.78
N THR A 524 32.94 7.18 -23.94
CA THR A 524 31.90 7.30 -22.91
C THR A 524 30.86 8.30 -23.39
N LEU A 525 29.62 7.85 -23.56
CA LEU A 525 28.45 8.69 -23.77
C LEU A 525 27.79 8.95 -22.42
N SER A 526 27.70 10.19 -21.97
CA SER A 526 27.05 10.54 -20.69
C SER A 526 25.75 11.30 -20.91
N VAL A 527 24.73 10.99 -20.11
CA VAL A 527 23.44 11.66 -20.10
C VAL A 527 23.26 12.42 -18.79
N GLN A 528 22.94 13.71 -18.85
CA GLN A 528 22.78 14.59 -17.68
C GLN A 528 21.52 15.44 -17.79
N PRO A 529 20.52 15.31 -16.89
CA PRO A 529 19.39 16.24 -16.87
C PRO A 529 19.84 17.66 -16.51
N LEU A 530 19.08 18.66 -16.97
CA LEU A 530 19.29 20.08 -16.68
C LEU A 530 18.22 20.62 -15.74
N GLY A 531 18.65 21.37 -14.72
CA GLY A 531 17.80 21.99 -13.70
C GLY A 531 18.01 21.43 -12.30
N GLU A 532 17.77 22.25 -11.26
CA GLU A 532 18.05 21.86 -9.87
C GLU A 532 17.07 20.81 -9.29
N ARG A 533 15.91 20.62 -9.92
CA ARG A 533 14.85 19.70 -9.46
C ARG A 533 14.43 18.65 -10.50
N THR A 534 15.18 18.47 -11.58
CA THR A 534 14.75 17.62 -12.70
C THR A 534 15.31 16.21 -12.61
N GLN A 535 14.41 15.23 -12.74
CA GLN A 535 14.70 13.82 -12.92
C GLN A 535 14.46 13.48 -14.39
N LEU A 536 15.43 12.88 -15.06
CA LEU A 536 15.26 12.31 -16.39
C LEU A 536 14.92 10.83 -16.25
N SER A 537 13.69 10.47 -16.61
CA SER A 537 13.29 9.08 -16.78
C SER A 537 13.59 8.67 -18.23
N LEU A 538 14.66 7.89 -18.43
CA LEU A 538 15.14 7.43 -19.74
C LEU A 538 14.90 5.93 -19.88
N ASN A 539 14.12 5.55 -20.91
CA ASN A 539 13.91 4.15 -21.26
C ASN A 539 15.03 3.64 -22.17
N TRP A 540 15.28 4.29 -23.31
CA TRP A 540 16.38 3.95 -24.20
C TRP A 540 16.85 5.10 -25.08
N ILE A 541 18.00 4.94 -25.73
CA ILE A 541 18.55 5.82 -26.76
C ILE A 541 18.87 4.99 -28.02
N ASP A 542 18.21 5.28 -29.12
CA ASP A 542 18.47 4.65 -30.43
C ASP A 542 19.52 5.47 -31.20
N LEU A 543 20.63 4.84 -31.56
CA LEU A 543 21.76 5.43 -32.27
C LEU A 543 21.95 4.72 -33.62
N LYS A 544 21.46 5.33 -34.70
CA LYS A 544 21.54 4.77 -36.05
C LYS A 544 22.50 5.57 -36.91
N LYS A 545 23.41 4.87 -37.58
CA LYS A 545 24.31 5.49 -38.55
C LYS A 545 23.51 5.99 -39.75
N LEU A 546 23.84 7.18 -40.24
CA LEU A 546 23.33 7.73 -41.49
C LEU A 546 24.09 7.23 -42.71
#